data_AF-A0A5J4RJV6-F1
#
_entry.id   AF-A0A5J4RJV6-F1
#
_cell.length_a   1.000
_cell.length_b   1.000
_cell.length_c   1.000
_cell.angle_alpha   90.00
_cell.angle_beta   90.00
_cell.angle_gamma   90.00
#
_symmetry.space_group_name_H-M   'P 1'
#
loop_
_entity.id
_entity.type
_entity.pdbx_description
1 polymer ?
#
loop_
_entity_poly.entity_id
_entity_poly.type
_entity_poly.pdbx_seq_one_letter_code
_entity_poly.pdbx_strand_id
1 'polypeptide(L)'
;MNIEKSRQAVIIMLRETMENEIRWNISPPDHSKYFLEIGESILGNIYCTVINGKNIRLFQYKFKGETHYRLEIYDINNDSTLWIFPPTDSIRNLYDQVLRQFSGVEEFLEEFLEAYDNKTNI
;
A
#
# COMPACT_ATOMS: atom_id res chain seq x y z
N MET A 1 21.82 1.61 -8.79
CA MET A 1 21.08 0.71 -7.87
C MET A 1 20.60 -0.49 -8.67
N ASN A 2 20.62 -1.69 -8.10
CA ASN A 2 20.25 -2.91 -8.83
C ASN A 2 18.72 -3.07 -8.80
N ILE A 3 18.07 -2.97 -9.97
CA ILE A 3 16.60 -3.14 -10.13
C ILE A 3 16.12 -4.43 -9.47
N GLU A 4 16.92 -5.49 -9.53
CA GLU A 4 16.59 -6.77 -8.92
C GLU A 4 16.52 -6.69 -7.39
N LYS A 5 17.39 -5.89 -6.74
CA LYS A 5 17.32 -5.67 -5.29
C LYS A 5 16.05 -4.92 -4.89
N SER A 6 15.64 -3.93 -5.68
CA SER A 6 14.39 -3.20 -5.44
C SER A 6 13.18 -4.12 -5.60
N ARG A 7 13.18 -4.98 -6.63
CA ARG A 7 12.12 -5.98 -6.84
C ARG A 7 12.04 -6.96 -5.67
N GLN A 8 13.17 -7.51 -5.23
CA GLN A 8 13.24 -8.40 -4.08
C GLN A 8 12.75 -7.73 -2.80
N ALA A 9 13.11 -6.47 -2.58
CA ALA A 9 12.62 -5.72 -1.42
C ALA A 9 11.08 -5.58 -1.42
N VAL A 10 10.46 -5.27 -2.56
CA VAL A 10 8.99 -5.19 -2.66
C VAL A 10 8.33 -6.55 -2.42
N ILE A 11 8.93 -7.65 -2.94
CA ILE A 11 8.42 -9.01 -2.69
C ILE A 11 8.46 -9.36 -1.20
N ILE A 12 9.54 -9.00 -0.51
CA ILE A 12 9.67 -9.22 0.94
C ILE A 12 8.62 -8.39 1.68
N MET A 13 8.45 -7.11 1.35
CA MET A 13 7.42 -6.26 1.96
C MET A 13 6.01 -6.81 1.76
N LEU A 14 5.71 -7.35 0.58
CA LEU A 14 4.42 -8.01 0.31
C LEU A 14 4.22 -9.20 1.23
N ARG A 15 5.20 -10.11 1.31
CA ARG A 15 5.11 -11.29 2.18
C ARG A 15 4.92 -10.89 3.65
N GLU A 16 5.73 -9.98 4.15
CA GLU A 16 5.65 -9.53 5.54
C GLU A 16 4.35 -8.76 5.83
N THR A 17 3.76 -8.08 4.84
CA THR A 17 2.42 -7.49 4.97
C THR A 17 1.35 -8.58 5.03
N MET A 18 1.44 -9.64 4.22
CA MET A 18 0.51 -10.77 4.26
C MET A 18 0.58 -11.52 5.60
N GLU A 19 1.77 -11.62 6.18
CA GLU A 19 2.02 -12.25 7.49
C GLU A 19 1.69 -11.33 8.67
N ASN A 20 1.18 -10.10 8.42
CA ASN A 20 0.90 -9.06 9.42
C ASN A 20 2.11 -8.59 10.25
N GLU A 21 3.33 -8.83 9.75
CA GLU A 21 4.58 -8.37 10.34
C GLU A 21 4.84 -6.88 10.04
N ILE A 22 4.44 -6.41 8.85
CA ILE A 22 4.40 -4.98 8.53
C ILE A 22 2.99 -4.45 8.81
N ARG A 23 2.91 -3.51 9.77
CA ARG A 23 1.70 -2.73 10.02
C ARG A 23 1.76 -1.41 9.27
N TRP A 24 0.68 -1.14 8.55
CA TRP A 24 0.47 0.10 7.83
C TRP A 24 -0.45 1.00 8.64
N ASN A 25 -0.38 2.30 8.38
CA ASN A 25 -1.28 3.32 8.92
C ASN A 25 -1.85 4.12 7.75
N ILE A 26 -3.10 4.57 7.87
CA ILE A 26 -3.69 5.48 6.90
C ILE A 26 -3.27 6.90 7.24
N SER A 27 -2.62 7.58 6.30
CA SER A 27 -2.57 9.03 6.27
C SER A 27 -3.68 9.52 5.35
N PRO A 28 -4.56 10.43 5.81
CA PRO A 28 -5.50 11.09 4.90
C PRO A 28 -4.70 11.85 3.82
N PRO A 29 -5.19 11.89 2.58
CA PRO A 29 -4.50 12.57 1.50
C PRO A 29 -4.51 14.08 1.75
N ASP A 30 -3.41 14.62 2.28
CA ASP A 30 -3.15 16.06 2.24
C ASP A 30 -2.59 16.44 0.87
N HIS A 31 -3.49 16.60 -0.12
CA HIS A 31 -3.15 16.91 -1.51
C HIS A 31 -2.24 18.15 -1.69
N SER A 32 -2.07 18.98 -0.65
CA SER A 32 -1.20 20.15 -0.68
C SER A 32 0.29 19.86 -0.45
N LYS A 33 0.66 18.66 0.01
CA LYS A 33 2.04 18.33 0.42
C LYS A 33 2.79 17.37 -0.50
N TYR A 34 2.08 16.67 -1.38
CA TYR A 34 2.71 15.68 -2.24
C TYR A 34 3.30 16.33 -3.49
N PHE A 35 4.61 16.16 -3.69
CA PHE A 35 5.29 16.46 -4.95
C PHE A 35 4.85 15.45 -6.02
N LEU A 36 3.64 15.68 -6.53
CA LEU A 36 3.12 15.03 -7.71
C LEU A 36 3.57 15.83 -8.93
N GLU A 37 3.98 15.12 -9.99
CA GLU A 37 4.26 15.80 -11.25
C GLU A 37 2.98 16.45 -11.81
N ILE A 38 3.13 17.47 -12.64
CA ILE A 38 1.98 18.14 -13.28
C ILE A 38 1.15 17.08 -14.02
N GLY A 39 -0.12 16.91 -13.61
CA GLY A 39 -1.05 15.95 -14.18
C GLY A 39 -1.19 14.63 -13.41
N GLU A 40 -0.50 14.47 -12.28
CA GLU A 40 -0.73 13.38 -11.34
C GLU A 40 -1.77 13.78 -10.27
N SER A 41 -2.64 12.84 -9.88
CA SER A 41 -3.59 13.02 -8.78
C SER A 41 -3.65 11.76 -7.92
N ILE A 42 -3.48 11.90 -6.61
CA ILE A 42 -3.60 10.78 -5.68
C ILE A 42 -5.06 10.29 -5.65
N LEU A 43 -5.22 8.97 -5.64
CA LEU A 43 -6.49 8.29 -5.53
C LEU A 43 -6.57 7.60 -4.17
N GLY A 44 -7.57 7.99 -3.37
CA GLY A 44 -7.85 7.33 -2.09
C GLY A 44 -6.82 7.61 -0.99
N ASN A 45 -6.57 6.58 -0.18
CA ASN A 45 -5.72 6.67 1.00
C ASN A 45 -4.23 6.54 0.65
N ILE A 46 -3.41 7.12 1.51
CA ILE A 46 -1.96 6.92 1.50
C ILE A 46 -1.62 6.04 2.69
N TYR A 47 -0.98 4.92 2.42
CA TYR A 47 -0.59 3.98 3.45
C TYR A 47 0.86 4.23 3.83
N CYS A 48 1.13 4.43 5.12
CA CYS A 48 2.45 4.73 5.64
C CYS A 48 2.92 3.65 6.63
N THR A 49 4.21 3.37 6.62
CA THR A 49 4.86 2.50 7.60
C THR A 49 6.31 2.93 7.83
N VAL A 50 6.97 2.31 8.81
CA VAL A 50 8.39 2.54 9.10
C VAL A 50 9.12 1.19 9.06
N ILE A 51 10.06 1.04 8.12
CA ILE A 51 10.88 -0.17 8.00
C ILE A 51 12.34 0.23 8.17
N ASN A 52 13.03 -0.38 9.14
CA ASN A 52 14.43 -0.09 9.45
C ASN A 52 14.72 1.41 9.64
N GLY A 53 13.81 2.11 10.32
CA GLY A 53 13.91 3.56 10.58
C GLY A 53 13.69 4.45 9.34
N LYS A 54 13.20 3.90 8.24
CA LYS A 54 12.84 4.67 7.04
C LYS A 54 11.33 4.78 6.93
N ASN A 55 10.82 6.00 6.76
CA ASN A 55 9.41 6.23 6.49
C ASN A 55 9.12 5.85 5.05
N ILE A 56 8.10 5.00 4.88
CA ILE A 56 7.67 4.48 3.60
C ILE A 56 6.23 4.85 3.41
N ARG A 57 5.88 5.29 2.20
CA ARG A 57 4.49 5.51 1.81
C ARG A 57 4.16 4.79 0.50
N LEU A 58 2.94 4.31 0.44
CA LEU A 58 2.36 3.54 -0.66
C LEU A 58 1.02 4.13 -1.02
N PHE A 59 0.83 4.49 -2.28
CA PHE A 59 -0.42 5.09 -2.74
C PHE A 59 -0.71 4.81 -4.20
N GLN A 60 -1.99 4.95 -4.54
CA GLN A 60 -2.49 4.91 -5.89
C GLN A 60 -2.60 6.34 -6.44
N TYR A 61 -2.30 6.53 -7.73
CA TYR A 61 -2.46 7.83 -8.39
C TYR A 61 -2.89 7.66 -9.84
N LYS A 62 -3.50 8.70 -10.39
CA LYS A 62 -3.90 8.79 -11.79
C LYS A 62 -2.93 9.70 -12.54
N PHE A 63 -2.41 9.23 -13.68
CA PHE A 63 -1.60 10.01 -14.59
C PHE A 63 -2.04 9.74 -16.03
N LYS A 64 -2.31 10.80 -16.81
CA LYS A 64 -2.77 10.70 -18.21
C LYS A 64 -3.94 9.73 -18.44
N GLY A 65 -4.84 9.61 -17.46
CA GLY A 65 -6.01 8.72 -17.54
C GLY A 65 -5.76 7.31 -17.02
N GLU A 66 -4.51 6.90 -16.83
CA GLU A 66 -4.12 5.59 -16.33
C GLU A 66 -3.93 5.59 -14.81
N THR A 67 -4.10 4.42 -14.20
CA THR A 67 -3.94 4.21 -12.76
C THR A 67 -2.59 3.57 -12.48
N HIS A 68 -1.84 4.16 -11.57
CA HIS A 68 -0.51 3.72 -11.18
C HIS A 68 -0.40 3.59 -9.66
N TYR A 69 0.64 2.91 -9.22
CA TYR A 69 0.94 2.68 -7.81
C TYR A 69 2.37 3.12 -7.55
N ARG A 70 2.58 3.89 -6.48
CA ARG A 70 3.90 4.38 -6.08
C ARG A 70 4.23 3.90 -4.69
N LEU A 71 5.42 3.31 -4.56
CA LEU A 71 6.06 3.04 -3.29
C LEU A 71 7.29 3.93 -3.20
N GLU A 72 7.44 4.63 -2.09
CA GLU A 72 8.55 5.55 -1.90
C GLU A 72 9.00 5.69 -0.45
N ILE A 73 10.27 6.04 -0.30
CA ILE A 73 10.85 6.48 0.97
C ILE A 73 10.74 7.99 1.01
N TYR A 74 10.27 8.53 2.12
CA TYR A 74 10.09 9.97 2.31
C TYR A 74 10.68 10.45 3.64
N ASP A 75 11.00 11.74 3.71
CA ASP A 75 11.39 12.40 4.94
C ASP A 75 10.14 12.95 5.64
N ILE A 76 9.90 12.50 6.87
CA ILE A 76 8.73 12.90 7.66
C ILE A 76 8.75 14.39 8.05
N ASN A 77 9.92 15.02 8.11
CA ASN A 77 10.05 16.40 8.60
C ASN A 77 9.59 17.44 7.57
N ASN A 78 9.72 17.12 6.29
CA ASN A 78 9.41 18.04 5.19
C ASN A 78 8.49 17.41 4.13
N ASP A 79 8.03 16.18 4.35
CA ASP A 79 7.18 15.37 3.47
C ASP A 79 7.75 15.13 2.05
N SER A 80 9.06 15.33 1.88
CA SER A 80 9.74 15.18 0.59
C SER A 80 10.07 13.74 0.27
N THR A 81 9.91 13.37 -1.00
CA THR A 81 10.31 12.07 -1.52
C THR A 81 11.83 11.97 -1.57
N LEU A 82 12.40 11.01 -0.84
CA LEU A 82 13.83 10.71 -0.85
C LEU A 82 14.17 9.69 -1.94
N TRP A 83 13.28 8.72 -2.18
CA TRP A 83 13.52 7.66 -3.15
C TRP A 83 12.23 6.99 -3.62
N ILE A 84 12.11 6.71 -4.93
CA ILE A 84 10.96 6.02 -5.52
C ILE A 84 11.38 4.62 -6.01
N PHE A 85 10.61 3.60 -5.65
CA PHE A 85 10.83 2.25 -6.15
C PHE A 85 10.44 2.15 -7.64
N PRO A 86 11.19 1.39 -8.46
CA PRO A 86 10.80 1.13 -9.84
C PRO A 86 9.38 0.55 -9.92
N PRO A 87 8.55 1.01 -10.87
CA PRO A 87 7.19 0.50 -11.02
C PRO A 87 7.23 -1.00 -11.36
N THR A 88 6.51 -1.81 -10.59
CA THR A 88 6.39 -3.26 -10.78
C THR A 88 5.01 -3.73 -10.37
N ASP A 89 4.55 -4.86 -10.92
CA ASP A 89 3.27 -5.48 -10.52
C ASP A 89 3.24 -5.84 -9.02
N SER A 90 4.40 -6.11 -8.43
CA SER A 90 4.51 -6.38 -6.99
C SER A 90 4.11 -5.19 -6.13
N ILE A 91 4.28 -3.94 -6.59
CA ILE A 91 3.81 -2.75 -5.86
C ILE A 91 2.28 -2.68 -5.84
N ARG A 92 1.64 -3.03 -6.95
CA ARG A 92 0.17 -3.15 -7.00
C ARG A 92 -0.31 -4.24 -6.05
N ASN A 93 0.29 -5.43 -6.10
CA ASN A 93 -0.09 -6.53 -5.20
C ASN A 93 0.09 -6.14 -3.73
N LEU A 94 1.17 -5.41 -3.41
CA LEU A 94 1.38 -4.85 -2.07
C LEU A 94 0.24 -3.88 -1.72
N TYR A 95 -0.12 -2.94 -2.60
CA TYR A 95 -1.23 -2.02 -2.36
C TYR A 95 -2.55 -2.75 -2.10
N ASP A 96 -2.87 -3.75 -2.92
CA ASP A 96 -4.09 -4.54 -2.77
C ASP A 96 -4.10 -5.30 -1.43
N GLN A 97 -2.95 -5.81 -0.99
CA GLN A 97 -2.84 -6.48 0.31
C GLN A 97 -3.00 -5.51 1.48
N VAL A 98 -2.37 -4.33 1.40
CA VAL A 98 -2.54 -3.29 2.43
C VAL A 98 -4.01 -2.86 2.49
N LEU A 99 -4.64 -2.65 1.35
CA LEU A 99 -6.07 -2.30 1.29
C LEU A 99 -6.94 -3.36 1.96
N ARG A 100 -6.66 -4.66 1.76
CA ARG A 100 -7.38 -5.76 2.42
C ARG A 100 -7.32 -5.67 3.94
N GLN A 101 -6.16 -5.34 4.52
CA GLN A 101 -6.01 -5.15 5.96
C GLN A 101 -6.91 -4.02 6.51
N PHE A 102 -7.29 -3.05 5.67
CA PHE A 102 -8.13 -1.93 6.08
C PHE A 102 -9.60 -2.05 5.64
N SER A 103 -9.92 -2.95 4.72
CA SER A 103 -11.27 -3.02 4.15
C SER A 103 -12.28 -3.75 5.02
N GLY A 104 -11.85 -4.40 6.11
CA GLY A 104 -12.72 -5.24 6.95
C GLY A 104 -13.26 -6.48 6.21
N VAL A 105 -12.62 -6.85 5.09
CA VAL A 105 -13.13 -7.89 4.19
C VAL A 105 -12.86 -9.27 4.78
N GLU A 106 -11.76 -9.44 5.52
CA GLU A 106 -11.42 -10.70 6.18
C GLU A 106 -12.49 -11.02 7.24
N GLU A 107 -12.79 -10.06 8.11
CA GLU A 107 -13.81 -10.18 9.14
C GLU A 107 -15.19 -10.46 8.54
N PHE A 108 -15.55 -9.73 7.47
CA PHE A 108 -16.79 -10.00 6.74
C PHE A 108 -16.86 -11.42 6.17
N LEU A 109 -15.76 -11.92 5.57
CA LEU A 109 -15.73 -13.26 4.98
C LEU A 109 -15.84 -14.35 6.05
N GLU A 110 -15.16 -14.18 7.19
CA GLU A 110 -15.26 -15.07 8.34
C GLU A 110 -16.70 -15.13 8.86
N GLU A 111 -17.30 -13.97 9.17
CA GLU A 111 -18.69 -13.88 9.62
C GLU A 111 -19.68 -14.50 8.62
N PHE A 112 -19.47 -14.27 7.32
CA PHE A 112 -20.33 -14.79 6.26
C PHE A 112 -20.26 -16.32 6.15
N LEU A 113 -19.06 -16.90 6.19
CA LEU A 113 -18.87 -18.35 6.10
C LEU A 113 -19.40 -19.07 7.35
N GLU A 114 -19.14 -18.54 8.54
CA GLU A 114 -19.70 -19.08 9.78
C GLU A 114 -21.24 -19.05 9.78
N ALA A 115 -21.84 -17.95 9.30
CA ALA A 115 -23.29 -17.84 9.19
C ALA A 115 -23.90 -18.85 8.19
N TYR A 116 -23.14 -19.26 7.18
CA TYR A 116 -23.60 -20.22 6.17
C TYR A 116 -23.51 -21.67 6.69
N ASP A 117 -22.39 -22.07 7.29
CA ASP A 117 -22.20 -23.42 7.84
C ASP A 117 -23.20 -23.74 8.97
N ASN A 118 -23.63 -22.74 9.72
CA ASN A 118 -24.65 -22.89 10.76
C ASN A 118 -26.06 -23.10 10.18
N LYS A 119 -26.33 -22.72 8.93
CA LYS A 119 -27.63 -22.91 8.27
C LYS A 119 -27.79 -24.27 7.60
N THR A 120 -26.69 -24.94 7.26
CA THR A 120 -26.68 -26.27 6.62
C THR A 120 -26.67 -27.43 7.62
N ASN A 121 -26.49 -27.15 8.92
CA ASN A 121 -26.52 -28.14 10.01
C ASN A 121 -27.89 -28.26 10.71
N ILE A 122 -28.97 -27.82 10.06
CA ILE A 122 -30.38 -27.95 10.49
C ILE A 122 -31.16 -28.67 9.38
#